data_AF-A0A352JXE3-F1
#
_entry.id   AF-A0A352JXE3-F1
#
_cell.length_a   1.000
_cell.length_b   1.000
_cell.length_c   1.000
_cell.angle_alpha   90.00
_cell.angle_beta   90.00
_cell.angle_gamma   90.00
#
_symmetry.space_group_name_H-M   'P 1'
#
loop_
_entity.id
_entity.type
_entity.pdbx_description
1 polymer ?
#
loop_
_entity_poly.entity_id
_entity_poly.type
_entity_poly.pdbx_seq_one_letter_code
_entity_poly.pdbx_strand_id
1 'polypeptide(L)'
;MDIRFTPGFMDTLLPRNLDDYVFILEDLLEAHDTRCFLVNAGWHGGRASKGDPLSASEESAVITGMYYCTDWEPFGSLGLSVPSGQSETAGPWHPKDRWPESGEYTHHLSQLIQSVADELNRTNDPERWLKALEIECN
;
A
#
# COMPACT_ATOMS: atom_id res chain seq x y z
N MET A 1 -13.72 5.40 8.60
CA MET A 1 -12.66 4.43 8.96
C MET A 1 -11.69 5.19 9.83
N ASP A 2 -11.25 4.61 10.95
CA ASP A 2 -10.21 5.26 11.77
C ASP A 2 -8.85 4.82 11.23
N ILE A 3 -8.24 5.67 10.40
CA ILE A 3 -6.90 5.44 9.86
C ILE A 3 -5.96 6.41 10.56
N ARG A 4 -4.87 5.87 11.09
CA ARG A 4 -3.77 6.67 11.61
C ARG A 4 -2.68 6.76 10.55
N PHE A 5 -2.31 7.98 10.21
CA PHE A 5 -1.13 8.27 9.41
C PHE A 5 -0.01 8.74 10.34
N THR A 6 1.14 8.08 10.26
CA THR A 6 2.32 8.41 11.06
C THR A 6 3.46 8.73 10.11
N PRO A 7 3.77 10.02 9.88
CA PRO A 7 4.83 10.44 8.98
C PRO A 7 6.18 9.77 9.29
N GLY A 8 6.85 9.27 8.25
CA GLY A 8 8.12 8.55 8.40
C GLY A 8 8.04 7.26 9.22
N PHE A 9 6.83 6.76 9.50
CA PHE A 9 6.59 5.60 10.39
C PHE A 9 7.12 5.81 11.83
N MET A 10 7.29 7.06 12.26
CA MET A 10 7.85 7.41 13.57
C MET A 10 6.89 8.28 14.39
N ASP A 11 6.59 7.86 15.62
CA ASP A 11 5.44 8.40 16.35
C ASP A 11 5.70 9.73 17.09
N THR A 12 6.91 10.32 17.08
CA THR A 12 7.16 11.68 17.67
C THR A 12 8.57 12.28 17.61
N LEU A 13 9.59 11.66 17.00
CA LEU A 13 10.98 12.17 17.12
C LEU A 13 11.74 12.20 15.79
N LEU A 14 11.28 13.00 14.84
CA LEU A 14 12.09 13.40 13.69
C LEU A 14 12.86 14.68 14.05
N PRO A 15 14.21 14.65 14.20
CA PRO A 15 15.01 15.84 14.49
C PRO A 15 15.10 16.83 13.32
N ARG A 16 14.65 16.46 12.12
CA ARG A 16 14.58 17.32 10.92
C ARG A 16 13.16 17.37 10.37
N ASN A 17 12.92 18.22 9.36
CA ASN A 17 11.66 18.21 8.62
C ASN A 17 11.52 16.85 7.89
N LEU A 18 10.29 16.32 7.82
CA LEU A 18 9.97 15.11 7.06
C LEU A 18 10.49 15.18 5.62
N ASP A 19 10.40 16.35 4.98
CA ASP A 19 10.86 16.55 3.60
C ASP A 19 12.35 16.19 3.44
N ASP A 20 13.19 16.50 4.43
CA ASP A 20 14.62 16.14 4.41
C ASP A 20 14.83 14.62 4.39
N TYR A 21 13.99 13.87 5.11
CA TYR A 21 14.05 12.40 5.13
C TYR A 21 13.53 11.80 3.83
N VAL A 22 12.51 12.40 3.22
CA VAL A 22 12.00 11.98 1.92
C VAL A 22 13.10 12.12 0.86
N PHE A 23 13.77 13.27 0.78
CA PHE A 23 14.88 13.46 -0.17
C PHE A 23 16.01 12.46 0.05
N ILE A 24 16.43 12.24 1.30
CA ILE A 24 17.47 11.24 1.62
C ILE A 24 17.04 9.83 1.18
N LEU A 25 15.77 9.47 1.40
CA LEU A 25 15.25 8.18 0.99
C LEU A 25 15.25 8.04 -0.53
N GLU A 26 14.79 9.05 -1.26
CA GLU A 26 14.78 9.06 -2.73
C GLU A 26 16.19 8.85 -3.31
N ASP A 27 17.18 9.60 -2.83
CA ASP A 27 18.58 9.46 -3.24
C ASP A 27 19.13 8.05 -3.00
N LEU A 28 18.79 7.44 -1.85
CA LEU A 28 19.24 6.09 -1.49
C LEU A 28 18.57 5.01 -2.35
N LEU A 29 17.28 5.16 -2.66
CA LEU A 29 16.56 4.22 -3.51
C LEU A 29 17.14 4.22 -4.92
N GLU A 30 17.40 5.41 -5.48
CA GLU A 30 17.99 5.57 -6.81
C GLU A 30 19.43 5.06 -6.87
N ALA A 31 20.27 5.40 -5.88
CA ALA A 31 21.68 5.02 -5.86
C ALA A 31 21.92 3.51 -5.75
N HIS A 32 20.96 2.77 -5.16
CA HIS A 32 21.12 1.35 -4.85
C HIS A 32 20.17 0.41 -5.62
N ASP A 33 19.37 0.95 -6.55
CA ASP A 33 18.35 0.18 -7.29
C ASP A 33 17.47 -0.65 -6.33
N THR A 34 17.06 -0.01 -5.22
CA THR A 34 16.39 -0.70 -4.13
C THR A 34 14.93 -0.95 -4.48
N ARG A 35 14.50 -2.21 -4.41
CA ARG A 35 13.09 -2.59 -4.57
C ARG A 35 12.31 -2.29 -3.29
N CYS A 36 11.28 -1.45 -3.40
CA CYS A 36 10.35 -1.15 -2.32
C CYS A 36 9.03 -1.90 -2.49
N PHE A 37 8.48 -2.37 -1.37
CA PHE A 37 7.24 -3.11 -1.33
C PHE A 37 6.34 -2.58 -0.22
N LEU A 38 5.03 -2.49 -0.51
CA LEU A 38 4.00 -2.25 0.50
C LEU A 38 3.33 -3.60 0.83
N VAL A 39 3.42 -4.02 2.09
CA VAL A 39 2.85 -5.29 2.55
C VAL A 39 1.72 -5.01 3.54
N ASN A 40 0.52 -5.51 3.24
CA ASN A 40 -0.62 -5.47 4.16
C ASN A 40 -0.47 -6.56 5.23
N ALA A 41 0.09 -6.18 6.39
CA ALA A 41 0.17 -7.02 7.59
C ALA A 41 -1.09 -6.97 8.49
N GLY A 42 -2.19 -6.42 7.97
CA GLY A 42 -3.48 -6.36 8.67
C GLY A 42 -4.40 -7.53 8.28
N TRP A 43 -5.60 -7.20 7.85
CA TRP A 43 -6.66 -8.17 7.55
C TRP A 43 -6.92 -8.32 6.05
N HIS A 44 -7.39 -9.50 5.67
CA HIS A 44 -7.63 -9.93 4.30
C HIS A 44 -9.04 -10.53 4.16
N GLY A 45 -9.64 -10.40 2.98
CA GLY A 45 -10.99 -10.91 2.68
C GLY A 45 -12.15 -10.17 3.36
N GLY A 46 -11.86 -9.09 4.09
CA GLY A 46 -12.85 -8.26 4.74
C GLY A 46 -12.21 -7.22 5.64
N ARG A 47 -13.05 -6.43 6.33
CA ARG A 47 -12.61 -5.49 7.37
C ARG A 47 -12.07 -6.25 8.59
N ALA A 48 -11.37 -5.57 9.50
CA ALA A 48 -10.80 -6.15 10.72
C ALA A 48 -11.73 -7.05 11.57
N SER A 49 -13.04 -6.81 11.53
CA SER A 49 -14.04 -7.61 12.27
C SER A 49 -14.61 -8.80 11.50
N LYS A 50 -14.32 -8.92 10.20
CA LYS A 50 -14.88 -9.94 9.29
C LYS A 50 -13.80 -10.75 8.55
N GLY A 51 -12.69 -10.11 8.23
CA GLY A 51 -11.55 -10.73 7.55
C GLY A 51 -10.55 -11.29 8.54
N ASP A 52 -9.62 -12.07 8.01
CA ASP A 52 -8.59 -12.77 8.77
C ASP A 52 -7.20 -12.22 8.45
N PRO A 53 -6.25 -12.23 9.40
CA PRO A 53 -4.85 -12.01 9.08
C PRO A 53 -4.33 -13.16 8.20
N LEU A 54 -3.21 -12.92 7.51
CA LEU A 54 -2.53 -14.00 6.81
C LEU A 54 -1.98 -15.02 7.82
N SER A 55 -1.98 -16.30 7.44
CA SER A 55 -1.22 -17.29 8.19
C SER A 55 0.28 -17.04 8.04
N ALA A 56 1.09 -17.43 9.02
CA ALA A 56 2.56 -17.26 8.94
C ALA A 56 3.18 -17.94 7.69
N SER A 57 2.61 -19.06 7.25
CA SER A 57 2.98 -19.72 6.00
C SER A 57 2.65 -18.88 4.77
N GLU A 58 1.49 -18.24 4.76
CA GLU A 58 1.06 -17.39 3.65
C GLU A 58 1.84 -16.07 3.62
N GLU A 59 2.12 -15.45 4.76
CA GLU A 59 3.01 -14.27 4.84
C GLU A 59 4.39 -14.56 4.23
N SER A 60 4.96 -15.71 4.59
CA SER A 60 6.25 -16.15 4.04
C SER A 60 6.19 -16.38 2.53
N ALA A 61 5.09 -16.97 2.04
CA ALA A 61 4.85 -17.18 0.62
C ALA A 61 4.68 -15.86 -0.14
N VAL A 62 3.98 -14.88 0.44
CA VAL A 62 3.81 -13.53 -0.13
C VAL A 62 5.16 -12.83 -0.26
N ILE A 63 5.95 -12.77 0.81
CA ILE A 63 7.27 -12.11 0.80
C ILE A 63 8.20 -12.77 -0.23
N THR A 64 8.23 -14.10 -0.26
CA THR A 64 9.01 -14.87 -1.23
C THR A 64 8.54 -14.58 -2.66
N GLY A 65 7.22 -14.61 -2.88
CA GLY A 65 6.62 -14.32 -4.18
C GLY A 65 6.96 -12.92 -4.67
N MET A 66 6.81 -11.89 -3.83
CA MET A 66 7.15 -10.50 -4.18
C MET A 66 8.63 -10.33 -4.52
N TYR A 67 9.52 -11.01 -3.79
CA TYR A 67 10.96 -10.92 -4.03
C TYR A 67 11.36 -11.54 -5.39
N TYR A 68 10.82 -12.70 -5.74
CA TYR A 68 11.18 -13.39 -6.99
C TYR A 68 10.28 -13.03 -8.18
N CYS A 69 9.21 -12.27 -7.96
CA CYS A 69 8.30 -11.87 -9.02
C CYS A 69 8.99 -10.94 -10.04
N THR A 70 8.92 -11.36 -11.31
CA THR A 70 9.43 -10.61 -12.47
C THR A 70 8.33 -9.88 -13.23
N ASP A 71 7.09 -10.36 -13.14
CA ASP A 71 5.95 -9.84 -13.89
C ASP A 71 4.94 -9.17 -12.95
N TRP A 72 4.70 -7.89 -13.19
CA TRP A 72 3.82 -7.05 -12.39
C TRP A 72 2.69 -6.51 -13.25
N GLU A 73 1.52 -6.32 -12.65
CA GLU A 73 0.39 -5.67 -13.28
C GLU A 73 -0.14 -4.52 -12.42
N PRO A 74 -0.73 -3.48 -13.02
CA PRO A 74 -1.33 -2.39 -12.27
C PRO A 74 -2.41 -2.89 -11.31
N PHE A 75 -2.37 -2.43 -10.07
CA PHE A 75 -3.42 -2.69 -9.10
C PHE A 75 -4.73 -1.96 -9.46
N GLY A 76 -4.63 -0.88 -10.24
CA GLY A 76 -5.75 -0.07 -10.71
C GLY A 76 -6.15 1.07 -9.77
N SER A 77 -5.43 1.27 -8.66
CA SER A 77 -5.56 2.43 -7.77
C SER A 77 -4.27 2.62 -6.95
N LEU A 78 -4.11 3.81 -6.35
CA LEU A 78 -2.99 4.14 -5.44
C LEU A 78 -1.60 4.06 -6.11
N GLY A 79 -1.50 4.06 -7.45
CA GLY A 79 -0.23 3.92 -8.17
C GLY A 79 0.52 2.62 -7.87
N LEU A 80 -0.16 1.61 -7.32
CA LEU A 80 0.44 0.34 -6.92
C LEU A 80 0.43 -0.68 -8.07
N SER A 81 1.36 -1.62 -8.00
CA SER A 81 1.37 -2.83 -8.82
C SER A 81 1.34 -4.07 -7.94
N VAL A 82 0.74 -5.14 -8.44
CA VAL A 82 0.70 -6.46 -7.77
C VAL A 82 1.34 -7.52 -8.68
N PRO A 83 1.82 -8.66 -8.13
CA PRO A 83 2.32 -9.75 -8.94
C PRO A 83 1.26 -10.25 -9.92
N SER A 84 1.65 -10.45 -11.18
CA SER A 84 0.76 -10.97 -12.21
C SER A 84 0.43 -12.45 -11.98
N GLY A 85 -0.80 -12.84 -12.30
CA GLY A 85 -1.24 -14.24 -12.23
C GLY A 85 -1.70 -14.68 -10.85
N GLN A 86 -1.47 -15.95 -10.50
CA GLN A 86 -1.88 -16.54 -9.22
C GLN A 86 -0.69 -17.18 -8.52
N SER A 87 -0.68 -17.13 -7.19
CA SER A 87 0.27 -17.89 -6.40
C SER A 87 -0.19 -19.32 -6.21
N GLU A 88 0.75 -20.27 -6.25
CA GLU A 88 0.46 -21.67 -5.90
C GLU A 88 0.36 -21.89 -4.39
N THR A 89 0.95 -20.99 -3.59
CA THR A 89 1.14 -21.17 -2.14
C THR A 89 0.52 -20.05 -1.29
N ALA A 90 0.35 -18.87 -1.87
CA ALA A 90 -0.42 -17.78 -1.26
C ALA A 90 -1.82 -17.73 -1.87
N GLY A 91 -2.76 -17.08 -1.18
CA GLY A 91 -4.04 -16.74 -1.78
C GLY A 91 -3.92 -15.68 -2.88
N PRO A 92 -5.06 -15.19 -3.40
CA PRO A 92 -5.08 -14.20 -4.48
C PRO A 92 -4.25 -12.94 -4.18
N TRP A 93 -3.53 -12.43 -5.19
CA TRP A 93 -2.77 -11.18 -5.10
C TRP A 93 -3.68 -9.96 -5.06
N HIS A 94 -4.76 -9.99 -5.85
CA HIS A 94 -5.79 -8.95 -5.83
C HIS A 94 -6.66 -9.09 -4.58
N PRO A 95 -6.67 -8.10 -3.67
CA PRO A 95 -7.48 -8.16 -2.46
C PRO A 95 -8.97 -8.30 -2.77
N LYS A 96 -9.46 -7.74 -3.88
CA LYS A 96 -10.86 -7.88 -4.34
C LYS A 96 -11.30 -9.33 -4.42
N ASP A 97 -10.44 -10.21 -4.89
CA ASP A 97 -10.76 -11.64 -5.10
C ASP A 97 -10.83 -12.41 -3.78
N ARG A 98 -10.40 -11.80 -2.68
CA ARG A 98 -10.54 -12.36 -1.33
C ARG A 98 -11.87 -11.96 -0.67
N TRP A 99 -12.53 -10.91 -1.17
CA TRP A 99 -13.80 -10.44 -0.59
C TRP A 99 -14.98 -11.22 -1.18
N PRO A 100 -15.91 -11.72 -0.35
CA PRO A 100 -17.08 -12.42 -0.87
C PRO A 100 -18.01 -11.48 -1.66
N GLU A 101 -18.19 -10.24 -1.18
CA GLU A 101 -19.00 -9.21 -1.83
C GLU A 101 -18.13 -8.09 -2.43
N SER A 102 -18.03 -8.07 -3.76
CA SER A 102 -17.26 -7.06 -4.50
C SER A 102 -17.72 -5.61 -4.29
N GLY A 103 -18.99 -5.41 -3.93
CA GLY A 103 -19.56 -4.10 -3.58
C GLY A 103 -19.01 -3.56 -2.26
N GLU A 104 -18.87 -4.41 -1.23
CA GLU A 104 -18.27 -3.99 0.05
C GLU A 104 -16.79 -3.63 -0.14
N TYR A 105 -16.05 -4.42 -0.94
CA TYR A 105 -14.66 -4.12 -1.28
C TYR A 105 -14.52 -2.75 -1.93
N THR A 106 -15.30 -2.49 -2.98
CA THR A 106 -15.23 -1.23 -3.74
C THR A 106 -15.55 -0.04 -2.84
N HIS A 107 -16.57 -0.14 -1.99
CA HIS A 107 -16.93 0.89 -1.03
C HIS A 107 -15.77 1.21 -0.07
N HIS A 108 -15.12 0.19 0.48
CA HIS A 108 -14.01 0.36 1.41
C HIS A 108 -12.73 0.86 0.75
N LEU A 109 -12.46 0.44 -0.48
CA LEU A 109 -11.36 0.97 -1.28
C LEU A 109 -11.53 2.47 -1.54
N SER A 110 -12.73 2.92 -1.94
CA SER A 110 -13.01 4.34 -2.13
C SER A 110 -12.84 5.14 -0.84
N GLN A 111 -13.27 4.61 0.31
CA GLN A 111 -13.05 5.26 1.60
C GLN A 111 -11.57 5.35 1.98
N LEU A 112 -10.78 4.33 1.68
CA LEU A 112 -9.33 4.33 1.90
C LEU A 112 -8.65 5.40 1.03
N ILE A 113 -8.95 5.41 -0.27
CA ILE A 113 -8.41 6.39 -1.23
C ILE A 113 -8.73 7.81 -0.76
N GLN A 114 -9.98 8.08 -0.36
CA GLN A 114 -10.37 9.39 0.15
C GLN A 114 -9.57 9.78 1.40
N SER A 115 -9.39 8.85 2.34
CA SER A 115 -8.65 9.13 3.58
C SER A 115 -7.17 9.41 3.31
N VAL A 116 -6.57 8.70 2.35
CA VAL A 116 -5.19 8.95 1.89
C VAL A 116 -5.11 10.32 1.21
N ALA A 117 -6.06 10.65 0.34
CA ALA A 117 -6.10 11.95 -0.33
C ALA A 117 -6.24 13.10 0.67
N ASP A 118 -7.12 12.97 1.66
CA ASP A 118 -7.32 13.95 2.72
C ASP A 118 -6.04 14.19 3.54
N GLU A 119 -5.26 13.14 3.78
CA GLU A 119 -3.97 13.27 4.46
C GLU A 119 -2.90 13.92 3.58
N LEU A 120 -2.78 13.50 2.31
CA LEU A 120 -1.80 14.07 1.39
C LEU A 120 -2.06 15.56 1.11
N ASN A 121 -3.32 15.98 1.09
CA ASN A 121 -3.70 17.38 0.98
C ASN A 121 -3.21 18.27 2.14
N ARG A 122 -2.77 17.68 3.26
CA ARG A 122 -2.18 18.40 4.40
C ARG A 122 -0.65 18.54 4.31
N THR A 123 -0.02 17.92 3.31
CA THR A 123 1.43 18.01 3.09
C THR A 123 1.82 19.30 2.38
N ASN A 124 3.12 19.58 2.30
CA ASN A 124 3.64 20.80 1.65
C ASN A 124 3.53 20.77 0.11
N ASP A 125 3.41 19.58 -0.49
CA ASP A 125 3.35 19.38 -1.94
C ASP A 125 2.30 18.30 -2.31
N PRO A 126 1.01 18.62 -2.13
CA PRO A 126 -0.06 17.64 -2.34
C PRO A 126 -0.19 17.19 -3.80
N GLU A 127 0.06 18.08 -4.76
CA GLU A 127 -0.05 17.78 -6.19
C GLU A 127 0.93 16.68 -6.61
N ARG A 128 2.19 16.75 -6.14
CA ARG A 128 3.19 15.71 -6.38
C ARG A 128 2.72 14.35 -5.90
N TRP A 129 2.24 14.27 -4.66
CA TRP A 129 1.89 12.99 -4.03
C TRP A 129 0.60 12.39 -4.59
N LEU A 130 -0.43 13.20 -4.80
CA LEU A 130 -1.69 12.73 -5.40
C LEU A 130 -1.46 12.20 -6.81
N LYS A 131 -0.65 12.90 -7.62
CA LYS A 131 -0.26 12.43 -8.95
C LYS A 131 0.53 11.12 -8.89
N ALA A 132 1.47 10.98 -7.96
CA ALA A 132 2.27 9.76 -7.82
C ALA A 132 1.42 8.53 -7.46
N LEU A 133 0.33 8.73 -6.71
CA LEU A 133 -0.62 7.66 -6.36
C LEU A 133 -1.79 7.53 -7.35
N GLU A 134 -1.75 8.23 -8.48
CA GLU A 134 -2.82 8.22 -9.50
C GLU A 134 -4.20 8.58 -8.91
N ILE A 135 -4.23 9.45 -7.90
CA ILE A 135 -5.46 9.95 -7.29
C ILE A 135 -5.84 11.26 -7.96
N GLU A 136 -7.03 11.33 -8.56
CA GLU A 136 -7.53 12.55 -9.19
C GLU A 136 -7.81 13.63 -8.13
N CYS A 137 -7.30 14.84 -8.37
CA CYS A 137 -7.69 16.03 -7.61
C CYS A 137 -9.09 16.47 -8.04
N ASN A 138 -10.09 16.38 -7.16
CA ASN A 138 -11.40 17.00 -7.35
C ASN A 138 -11.42 18.46 -6.93
#